data_AF-A6X8C9-F1
#
_entry.id   AF-A6X8C9-F1
#
_cell.length_a   1.000
_cell.length_b   1.000
_cell.length_c   1.000
_cell.angle_alpha   90.00
_cell.angle_beta   90.00
_cell.angle_gamma   90.00
#
_symmetry.space_group_name_H-M   'P 1'
#
loop_
_entity.id
_entity.type
_entity.pdbx_description
1 polymer ?
#
loop_
_entity_poly.entity_id
_entity_poly.type
_entity_poly.pdbx_seq_one_letter_code
_entity_poly.pdbx_strand_id
1 'polypeptide(L)'
;MVNTNVVWGVGVSALFGFMIFKGQQDNWKKAEAAKGFSDKINTQLDDAEKKGSTPALLNKLIVDIAYSVRPRDGDAVKVVNDRYPDKTVRQRALEQIQLGYQETDPINPKAISRLAEEDCDYRARNLERNNKNYSADDVIAAWQLANADLQVWLPYVQYQDLSVKACQATFQSMIRKLQDKKDKELNAKNIGAAVGKVTGTIGNLWDQSTKPISDAVDGVVNDFKTGYSEATK
;
A
#
# COMPACT_ATOMS: atom_id res chain seq x y z
N MET A 1 16.35 -35.88 57.46
CA MET A 1 16.48 -34.50 56.91
C MET A 1 16.46 -34.62 55.40
N VAL A 2 15.34 -34.31 54.76
CA VAL A 2 15.19 -34.39 53.30
C VAL A 2 15.49 -33.01 52.72
N ASN A 3 16.55 -32.95 51.91
CA ASN A 3 17.12 -31.72 51.36
C ASN A 3 16.19 -31.14 50.28
N THR A 4 15.61 -29.98 50.54
CA THR A 4 14.52 -29.35 49.76
C THR A 4 15.01 -28.48 48.59
N ASN A 5 16.21 -28.74 48.06
CA ASN A 5 16.89 -27.83 47.11
C ASN A 5 17.00 -28.31 45.66
N VAL A 6 16.36 -29.43 45.27
CA VAL A 6 16.49 -29.99 43.90
C VAL A 6 15.29 -29.69 42.99
N VAL A 7 14.16 -29.21 43.54
CA VAL A 7 12.90 -29.12 42.76
C VAL A 7 12.78 -27.84 41.92
N TRP A 8 13.54 -26.78 42.20
CA TRP A 8 13.41 -25.50 41.48
C TRP A 8 14.29 -25.36 40.22
N GLY A 9 15.29 -26.23 40.02
CA GLY A 9 16.21 -26.13 38.87
C GLY A 9 15.71 -26.78 37.57
N VAL A 10 14.74 -27.70 37.65
CA VAL A 10 14.23 -28.45 36.48
C VAL A 10 13.04 -27.74 35.82
N GLY A 11 12.25 -26.98 36.58
CA GLY A 11 11.08 -26.26 36.05
C GLY A 11 11.42 -25.09 35.13
N VAL A 12 12.51 -24.36 35.42
CA VAL A 12 12.91 -23.17 34.65
C VAL A 12 13.53 -23.57 33.30
N SER A 13 14.37 -24.60 33.26
CA SER A 13 14.99 -25.11 32.02
C SER A 13 13.97 -25.70 31.04
N ALA A 14 12.93 -26.37 31.55
CA ALA A 14 11.84 -26.88 30.73
C ALA A 14 10.98 -25.75 30.13
N LEU A 15 10.71 -24.68 30.88
CA LEU A 15 9.97 -23.51 30.38
C LEU A 15 10.77 -22.71 29.33
N PHE A 16 12.07 -22.49 29.55
CA PHE A 16 12.93 -21.82 28.56
C PHE A 16 13.12 -22.67 27.29
N GLY A 17 13.30 -24.00 27.43
CA GLY A 17 13.35 -24.92 26.30
C GLY A 17 12.05 -24.95 25.50
N PHE A 18 10.89 -24.92 26.17
CA PHE A 18 9.58 -24.92 25.51
C PHE A 18 9.29 -23.62 24.75
N MET A 19 9.75 -22.46 25.25
CA MET A 19 9.63 -21.18 24.53
C MET A 19 10.54 -21.12 23.30
N ILE A 20 11.78 -21.61 23.39
CA ILE A 20 12.71 -21.66 22.25
C ILE A 20 12.22 -22.65 21.20
N PHE A 21 11.73 -23.82 21.61
CA PHE A 21 11.23 -24.85 20.70
C PHE A 21 9.90 -24.42 20.03
N LYS A 22 8.98 -23.77 20.76
CA LYS A 22 7.81 -23.13 20.15
C LYS A 22 8.19 -22.02 19.18
N GLY A 23 9.14 -21.16 19.53
CA GLY A 23 9.64 -20.11 18.65
C GLY A 23 10.24 -20.66 17.35
N GLN A 24 11.00 -21.74 17.42
CA GLN A 24 11.54 -22.43 16.24
C GLN A 24 10.45 -23.13 15.42
N GLN A 25 9.49 -23.79 16.07
CA GLN A 25 8.38 -24.47 15.39
C GLN A 25 7.46 -23.47 14.67
N ASP A 26 7.18 -22.32 15.29
CA ASP A 26 6.35 -21.26 14.69
C ASP A 26 7.07 -20.58 13.52
N ASN A 27 8.40 -20.38 13.62
CA ASN A 27 9.20 -19.84 12.52
C ASN A 27 9.29 -20.81 11.34
N TRP A 28 9.45 -22.11 11.60
CA TRP A 28 9.47 -23.13 10.55
C TRP A 28 8.12 -23.21 9.83
N LYS A 29 6.99 -23.22 10.56
CA LYS A 29 5.65 -23.19 9.96
C LYS A 29 5.41 -21.94 9.11
N LYS A 30 5.91 -20.78 9.55
CA LYS A 30 5.84 -19.53 8.76
C LYS A 30 6.68 -19.61 7.49
N ALA A 31 7.88 -20.17 7.58
CA ALA A 31 8.76 -20.35 6.42
C ALA A 31 8.16 -21.35 5.41
N GLU A 32 7.56 -22.43 5.88
CA GLU A 32 6.90 -23.42 5.02
C GLU A 32 5.64 -22.85 4.36
N ALA A 33 4.83 -22.09 5.09
CA ALA A 33 3.70 -21.36 4.52
C ALA A 33 4.13 -20.33 3.47
N ALA A 34 5.21 -19.58 3.74
CA ALA A 34 5.77 -18.62 2.79
C ALA A 34 6.31 -19.32 1.53
N LYS A 35 6.94 -20.48 1.67
CA LYS A 35 7.39 -21.30 0.55
C LYS A 35 6.21 -21.81 -0.28
N GLY A 36 5.21 -22.42 0.36
CA GLY A 36 4.00 -22.90 -0.34
C GLY A 36 3.24 -21.79 -1.05
N PHE A 37 3.21 -20.58 -0.49
CA PHE A 37 2.68 -19.39 -1.16
C PHE A 37 3.52 -19.02 -2.40
N SER A 38 4.84 -18.91 -2.26
CA SER A 38 5.74 -18.60 -3.38
C SER A 38 5.62 -19.62 -4.51
N ASP A 39 5.56 -20.92 -4.18
CA ASP A 39 5.41 -22.01 -5.15
C ASP A 39 4.08 -21.91 -5.91
N LYS A 40 2.99 -21.56 -5.21
CA LYS A 40 1.68 -21.31 -5.83
C LYS A 40 1.73 -20.14 -6.81
N ILE A 41 2.37 -19.02 -6.44
CA ILE A 41 2.52 -17.86 -7.32
C ILE A 41 3.38 -18.23 -8.52
N ASN A 42 4.51 -18.91 -8.32
CA ASN A 42 5.37 -19.37 -9.41
C ASN A 42 4.65 -20.31 -10.38
N THR A 43 3.79 -21.20 -9.88
CA THR A 43 2.97 -22.06 -10.75
C THR A 43 1.98 -21.24 -11.60
N GLN A 44 1.37 -20.19 -11.03
CA GLN A 44 0.52 -19.29 -11.80
C GLN A 44 1.31 -18.52 -12.87
N LEU A 45 2.56 -18.15 -12.58
CA LEU A 45 3.45 -17.50 -13.53
C LEU A 45 3.89 -18.45 -14.64
N ASP A 46 4.19 -19.71 -14.35
CA ASP A 46 4.47 -20.74 -15.37
C ASP A 46 3.28 -20.91 -16.32
N ASP A 47 2.06 -20.90 -15.78
CA ASP A 47 0.84 -20.96 -16.59
C ASP A 47 0.62 -19.69 -17.40
N ALA A 48 1.00 -18.52 -16.87
CA ALA A 48 0.95 -17.26 -17.60
C ALA A 48 1.94 -17.23 -18.77
N GLU A 49 3.16 -17.72 -18.59
CA GLU A 49 4.17 -17.84 -19.66
C GLU A 49 3.69 -18.75 -20.80
N LYS A 50 2.97 -19.84 -20.48
CA LYS A 50 2.36 -20.72 -21.50
C LYS A 50 1.19 -20.08 -22.24
N LYS A 51 0.42 -19.23 -21.57
CA LYS A 51 -0.79 -18.57 -22.13
C LYS A 51 -0.50 -17.24 -22.82
N GLY A 52 0.58 -16.58 -22.44
CA GLY A 52 1.00 -15.27 -22.95
C GLY A 52 1.54 -15.36 -24.36
N SER A 53 0.66 -15.36 -25.35
CA SER A 53 1.02 -15.40 -26.77
C SER A 53 1.72 -14.13 -27.27
N THR A 54 1.62 -13.02 -26.53
CA THR A 54 2.27 -11.74 -26.82
C THR A 54 2.92 -11.16 -25.56
N PRO A 55 3.93 -10.28 -25.70
CA PRO A 55 4.51 -9.57 -24.55
C PRO A 55 3.48 -8.76 -23.75
N ALA A 56 2.48 -8.18 -24.43
CA ALA A 56 1.39 -7.43 -23.80
C ALA A 56 0.49 -8.33 -22.95
N LEU A 57 0.07 -9.48 -23.48
CA LEU A 57 -0.76 -10.43 -22.74
C LEU A 57 0.01 -11.03 -21.55
N LEU A 58 1.30 -11.32 -21.73
CA LEU A 58 2.15 -11.79 -20.64
C LEU A 58 2.28 -10.75 -19.53
N ASN A 59 2.57 -9.48 -19.86
CA ASN A 59 2.64 -8.40 -18.90
C ASN A 59 1.33 -8.25 -18.11
N LYS A 60 0.20 -8.28 -18.81
CA LYS A 60 -1.13 -8.24 -18.19
C LYS A 60 -1.31 -9.38 -17.18
N LEU A 61 -1.04 -10.62 -17.58
CA LEU A 61 -1.18 -11.79 -16.70
C LEU A 61 -0.26 -11.70 -15.47
N ILE A 62 0.98 -11.24 -15.65
CA ILE A 62 1.93 -11.04 -14.54
C ILE A 62 1.40 -10.03 -13.53
N VAL A 63 0.88 -8.89 -13.99
CA VAL A 63 0.31 -7.86 -13.09
C VAL A 63 -0.94 -8.39 -12.40
N ASP A 64 -1.83 -9.08 -13.13
CA ASP A 64 -3.03 -9.68 -12.56
C ASP A 64 -2.70 -10.70 -11.46
N ILE A 65 -1.69 -11.55 -11.67
CA ILE A 65 -1.22 -12.54 -10.68
C ILE A 65 -0.66 -11.83 -9.45
N ALA A 66 0.20 -10.83 -9.62
CA ALA A 66 0.81 -10.07 -8.53
C ALA A 66 -0.23 -9.47 -7.57
N TYR A 67 -1.38 -9.04 -8.10
CA TYR A 67 -2.47 -8.45 -7.31
C TYR A 67 -3.70 -9.35 -7.15
N SER A 68 -3.62 -10.64 -7.49
CA SER A 68 -4.73 -11.60 -7.36
C SER A 68 -5.01 -12.00 -5.91
N VAL A 69 -4.00 -11.91 -5.04
CA VAL A 69 -4.04 -12.36 -3.63
C VAL A 69 -4.06 -11.17 -2.69
N ARG A 70 -4.59 -11.34 -1.47
CA ARG A 70 -4.61 -10.23 -0.50
C ARG A 70 -3.23 -10.13 0.18
N PRO A 71 -2.78 -8.93 0.61
CA PRO A 71 -1.50 -8.77 1.30
C PRO A 71 -1.33 -9.67 2.54
N ARG A 72 -2.43 -10.03 3.20
CA ARG A 72 -2.43 -10.94 4.36
C ARG A 72 -2.10 -12.40 4.02
N ASP A 73 -2.27 -12.79 2.76
CA ASP A 73 -2.04 -14.16 2.29
C ASP A 73 -0.56 -14.37 1.88
N GLY A 74 0.16 -13.27 1.64
CA GLY A 74 1.57 -13.24 1.23
C GLY A 74 1.85 -12.05 0.29
N ASP A 75 3.13 -11.82 0.00
CA ASP A 75 3.58 -10.74 -0.89
C ASP A 75 3.86 -11.29 -2.30
N ALA A 76 2.82 -11.40 -3.13
CA ALA A 76 2.96 -11.88 -4.51
C ALA A 76 3.73 -10.90 -5.40
N VAL A 77 3.63 -9.59 -5.14
CA VAL A 77 4.40 -8.57 -5.86
C VAL A 77 5.90 -8.82 -5.69
N LYS A 78 6.35 -9.11 -4.47
CA LYS A 78 7.74 -9.50 -4.21
C LYS A 78 8.14 -10.76 -4.97
N VAL A 79 7.34 -11.83 -4.91
CA VAL A 79 7.66 -13.09 -5.63
C VAL A 79 7.79 -12.85 -7.13
N VAL A 80 6.89 -12.05 -7.72
CA VAL A 80 6.93 -11.70 -9.14
C VAL A 80 8.17 -10.88 -9.48
N ASN A 81 8.48 -9.84 -8.69
CA ASN A 81 9.68 -9.02 -8.92
C ASN A 81 10.98 -9.81 -8.74
N ASP A 82 11.03 -10.77 -7.82
CA ASP A 82 12.18 -11.66 -7.62
C ASP A 82 12.38 -12.59 -8.83
N ARG A 83 11.29 -13.08 -9.44
CA ARG A 83 11.34 -13.93 -10.65
C ARG A 83 11.69 -13.14 -11.91
N TYR A 84 11.21 -11.90 -12.03
CA TYR A 84 11.44 -11.04 -13.19
C TYR A 84 12.16 -9.74 -12.80
N PRO A 85 13.48 -9.80 -12.52
CA PRO A 85 14.24 -8.66 -12.03
C PRO A 85 14.46 -7.56 -13.07
N ASP A 86 14.18 -7.83 -14.34
CA ASP A 86 14.32 -6.88 -15.45
C ASP A 86 13.30 -5.74 -15.38
N LYS A 87 12.09 -6.02 -14.89
CA LYS A 87 10.99 -5.06 -14.81
C LYS A 87 10.08 -5.35 -13.62
N THR A 88 9.86 -4.32 -12.81
CA THR A 88 8.92 -4.38 -11.70
C THR A 88 7.47 -4.55 -12.18
N VAL A 89 6.59 -5.08 -11.33
CA VAL A 89 5.14 -5.15 -11.59
C VAL A 89 4.58 -3.77 -11.98
N ARG A 90 4.99 -2.72 -11.26
CA ARG A 90 4.62 -1.32 -11.56
C ARG A 90 5.02 -0.92 -12.97
N GLN A 91 6.25 -1.19 -13.36
CA GLN A 91 6.76 -0.86 -14.70
C GLN A 91 5.98 -1.60 -15.79
N ARG A 92 5.69 -2.89 -15.59
CA ARG A 92 4.89 -3.68 -16.54
C ARG A 92 3.49 -3.08 -16.73
N ALA A 93 2.85 -2.67 -15.64
CA ALA A 93 1.54 -2.02 -15.71
C ALA A 93 1.57 -0.66 -16.44
N LEU A 94 2.59 0.17 -16.16
CA LEU A 94 2.78 1.44 -16.88
C LEU A 94 3.05 1.23 -18.36
N GLU A 95 3.90 0.27 -18.73
CA GLU A 95 4.14 -0.06 -20.14
C GLU A 95 2.85 -0.51 -20.83
N GLN A 96 2.01 -1.30 -20.16
CA GLN A 96 0.71 -1.71 -20.70
C GLN A 96 -0.19 -0.51 -21.01
N ILE A 97 -0.21 0.50 -20.13
CA ILE A 97 -0.99 1.73 -20.30
C ILE A 97 -0.38 2.61 -21.40
N GLN A 98 0.92 2.89 -21.32
CA GLN A 98 1.63 3.80 -22.23
C GLN A 98 1.66 3.30 -23.68
N LEU A 99 1.68 1.99 -23.88
CA LEU A 99 1.68 1.36 -25.20
C LEU A 99 0.25 1.12 -25.74
N GLY A 100 -0.79 1.53 -25.01
CA GLY A 100 -2.19 1.43 -25.45
C GLY A 100 -2.80 0.02 -25.33
N TYR A 101 -2.11 -0.94 -24.71
CA TYR A 101 -2.60 -2.31 -24.59
C TYR A 101 -3.78 -2.48 -23.62
N GLN A 102 -4.21 -1.42 -22.92
CA GLN A 102 -5.46 -1.46 -22.15
C GLN A 102 -6.70 -1.62 -23.04
N GLU A 103 -6.62 -1.33 -24.34
CA GLU A 103 -7.72 -1.53 -25.27
C GLU A 103 -7.88 -2.99 -25.71
N THR A 104 -6.78 -3.74 -25.82
CA THR A 104 -6.78 -5.13 -26.32
C THR A 104 -6.63 -6.15 -25.19
N ASP A 105 -5.76 -5.88 -24.24
CA ASP A 105 -5.35 -6.76 -23.15
C ASP A 105 -5.43 -5.99 -21.81
N PRO A 106 -6.64 -5.59 -21.36
CA PRO A 106 -6.81 -4.77 -20.17
C PRO A 106 -6.37 -5.52 -18.91
N ILE A 107 -5.53 -4.87 -18.10
CA ILE A 107 -5.21 -5.39 -16.77
C ILE A 107 -6.49 -5.34 -15.94
N ASN A 108 -6.68 -6.32 -15.04
CA ASN A 108 -7.85 -6.35 -14.19
C ASN A 108 -7.97 -5.02 -13.40
N PRO A 109 -9.12 -4.31 -13.46
CA PRO A 109 -9.28 -3.04 -12.77
C PRO A 109 -9.03 -3.11 -11.26
N LYS A 110 -9.25 -4.27 -10.63
CA LYS A 110 -8.90 -4.51 -9.22
C LYS A 110 -7.40 -4.56 -8.96
N ALA A 111 -6.63 -5.10 -9.90
CA ALA A 111 -5.18 -5.12 -9.82
C ALA A 111 -4.63 -3.69 -9.94
N ILE A 112 -5.17 -2.90 -10.89
CA ILE A 112 -4.80 -1.48 -11.02
C ILE A 112 -5.19 -0.68 -9.78
N SER A 113 -6.38 -0.89 -9.20
CA SER A 113 -6.76 -0.22 -7.94
C SER A 113 -5.74 -0.46 -6.82
N ARG A 114 -5.28 -1.70 -6.65
CA ARG A 114 -4.29 -2.05 -5.62
C ARG A 114 -2.92 -1.47 -5.91
N LEU A 115 -2.50 -1.50 -7.17
CA LEU A 115 -1.24 -0.91 -7.60
C LEU A 115 -1.25 0.62 -7.40
N ALA A 116 -2.36 1.28 -7.70
CA ALA A 116 -2.53 2.71 -7.47
C ALA A 116 -2.45 3.08 -5.98
N GLU A 117 -3.10 2.28 -5.11
CA GLU A 117 -3.00 2.42 -3.66
C GLU A 117 -1.55 2.22 -3.17
N GLU A 118 -0.84 1.21 -3.69
CA GLU A 118 0.55 0.92 -3.32
C GLU A 118 1.52 2.03 -3.77
N ASP A 119 1.34 2.56 -4.98
CA ASP A 119 2.17 3.66 -5.51
C ASP A 119 2.00 4.94 -4.68
N CYS A 120 0.76 5.21 -4.26
CA CYS A 120 0.45 6.29 -3.35
C CYS A 120 1.10 6.09 -1.96
N ASP A 121 0.96 4.89 -1.39
CA ASP A 121 1.58 4.51 -0.12
C ASP A 121 3.12 4.58 -0.18
N TYR A 122 3.71 4.25 -1.32
CA TYR A 122 5.15 4.32 -1.53
C TYR A 122 5.67 5.75 -1.35
N ARG A 123 4.97 6.75 -1.90
CA ARG A 123 5.33 8.17 -1.75
C ARG A 123 5.29 8.60 -0.29
N ALA A 124 4.24 8.24 0.45
CA ALA A 124 4.11 8.50 1.87
C ALA A 124 5.24 7.84 2.69
N ARG A 125 5.51 6.55 2.46
CA ARG A 125 6.60 5.82 3.12
C ARG A 125 7.98 6.34 2.74
N ASN A 126 8.17 6.83 1.53
CA ASN A 126 9.43 7.43 1.09
C ASN A 126 9.72 8.73 1.85
N LEU A 127 8.70 9.55 2.09
CA LEU A 127 8.82 10.74 2.94
C LEU A 127 9.19 10.35 4.38
N GLU A 128 8.48 9.39 5.00
CA GLU A 128 8.78 8.94 6.36
C GLU A 128 10.19 8.35 6.51
N ARG A 129 10.71 7.66 5.48
CA ARG A 129 12.05 7.06 5.49
C ARG A 129 13.17 8.07 5.27
N ASN A 130 13.00 9.00 4.33
CA ASN A 130 14.07 9.91 3.91
C ASN A 130 14.14 11.18 4.75
N ASN A 131 13.04 11.56 5.39
CA ASN A 131 12.98 12.74 6.24
C ASN A 131 12.38 12.40 7.61
N LYS A 132 13.20 12.23 8.64
CA LYS A 132 12.72 11.88 9.99
C LYS A 132 11.90 13.01 10.65
N ASN A 133 12.04 14.24 10.16
CA ASN A 133 11.42 15.45 10.70
C ASN A 133 10.65 16.22 9.61
N TYR A 134 9.89 15.51 8.79
CA TYR A 134 9.07 16.14 7.76
C TYR A 134 8.04 17.11 8.36
N SER A 135 7.81 18.22 7.65
CA SER A 135 6.82 19.25 7.97
C SER A 135 5.47 18.96 7.31
N ALA A 136 4.43 19.73 7.62
CA ALA A 136 3.14 19.63 6.94
C ALA A 136 3.25 19.95 5.44
N ASP A 137 4.09 20.91 5.08
CA ASP A 137 4.33 21.31 3.68
C ASP A 137 4.99 20.17 2.89
N ASP A 138 5.93 19.43 3.51
CA ASP A 138 6.54 18.24 2.89
C ASP A 138 5.48 17.16 2.59
N VAL A 139 4.51 16.98 3.50
CA VAL A 139 3.42 16.01 3.30
C VAL A 139 2.49 16.46 2.18
N ILE A 140 2.18 17.77 2.08
CA ILE A 140 1.37 18.33 0.99
C ILE A 140 2.09 18.18 -0.35
N ALA A 141 3.39 18.47 -0.42
CA ALA A 141 4.18 18.30 -1.64
C ALA A 141 4.24 16.81 -2.07
N ALA A 142 4.41 15.90 -1.12
CA ALA A 142 4.39 14.46 -1.40
C ALA A 142 2.99 13.99 -1.88
N TRP A 143 1.91 14.54 -1.31
CA TRP A 143 0.55 14.31 -1.77
C TRP A 143 0.34 14.77 -3.21
N GLN A 144 0.83 15.97 -3.58
CA GLN A 144 0.70 16.48 -4.95
C GLN A 144 1.35 15.55 -5.97
N LEU A 145 2.55 15.04 -5.68
CA LEU A 145 3.23 14.05 -6.52
C LEU A 145 2.46 12.73 -6.59
N ALA A 146 2.00 12.22 -5.44
CA ALA A 146 1.21 10.99 -5.39
C ALA A 146 -0.11 11.13 -6.15
N ASN A 147 -0.76 12.30 -6.09
CA ASN A 147 -1.99 12.56 -6.82
C ASN A 147 -1.74 12.63 -8.33
N ALA A 148 -0.63 13.24 -8.76
CA ALA A 148 -0.25 13.26 -10.18
C ALA A 148 0.00 11.84 -10.71
N ASP A 149 0.70 10.99 -9.94
CA ASP A 149 0.86 9.57 -10.26
C ASP A 149 -0.50 8.85 -10.27
N LEU A 150 -1.38 9.14 -9.31
CA LEU A 150 -2.72 8.57 -9.22
C LEU A 150 -3.56 8.84 -10.47
N GLN A 151 -3.47 10.04 -11.06
CA GLN A 151 -4.22 10.39 -12.27
C GLN A 151 -3.92 9.47 -13.46
N VAL A 152 -2.71 8.88 -13.53
CA VAL A 152 -2.35 7.90 -14.57
C VAL A 152 -3.17 6.61 -14.42
N TRP A 153 -3.51 6.24 -13.19
CA TRP A 153 -4.19 5.00 -12.87
C TRP A 153 -5.72 5.12 -12.94
N LEU A 154 -6.28 6.28 -12.56
CA LEU A 154 -7.73 6.47 -12.38
C LEU A 154 -8.61 6.02 -13.56
N PRO A 155 -8.25 6.23 -14.84
CA PRO A 155 -9.09 5.77 -15.95
C PRO A 155 -9.31 4.24 -15.98
N TYR A 156 -8.44 3.47 -15.31
CA TYR A 156 -8.41 2.02 -15.40
C TYR A 156 -8.72 1.31 -14.06
N VAL A 157 -8.96 2.04 -12.97
CA VAL A 157 -9.32 1.44 -11.66
C VAL A 157 -10.80 1.07 -11.59
N GLN A 158 -11.14 0.10 -10.73
CA GLN A 158 -12.55 -0.31 -10.55
C GLN A 158 -13.41 0.79 -9.92
N TYR A 159 -12.87 1.53 -8.94
CA TYR A 159 -13.61 2.54 -8.17
C TYR A 159 -12.72 3.77 -7.92
N GLN A 160 -12.80 4.76 -8.81
CA GLN A 160 -11.98 5.97 -8.77
C GLN A 160 -12.08 6.72 -7.44
N ASP A 161 -13.31 6.98 -6.98
CA ASP A 161 -13.56 7.69 -5.72
C ASP A 161 -12.92 6.99 -4.51
N LEU A 162 -12.90 5.65 -4.50
CA LEU A 162 -12.30 4.88 -3.41
C LEU A 162 -10.77 4.95 -3.47
N SER A 163 -10.18 4.85 -4.66
CA SER A 163 -8.72 4.96 -4.83
C SER A 163 -8.21 6.36 -4.45
N VAL A 164 -8.93 7.43 -4.82
CA VAL A 164 -8.61 8.81 -4.40
C VAL A 164 -8.69 8.94 -2.89
N LYS A 165 -9.80 8.50 -2.26
CA LYS A 165 -9.97 8.58 -0.80
C LYS A 165 -8.95 7.75 -0.03
N ALA A 166 -8.62 6.55 -0.52
CA ALA A 166 -7.61 5.68 0.09
C ALA A 166 -6.24 6.37 0.06
N CYS A 167 -5.85 6.91 -1.10
CA CYS A 167 -4.61 7.64 -1.26
C CYS A 167 -4.56 8.88 -0.35
N GLN A 168 -5.64 9.68 -0.34
CA GLN A 168 -5.75 10.88 0.49
C GLN A 168 -5.65 10.58 1.99
N ALA A 169 -6.27 9.49 2.45
CA ALA A 169 -6.30 9.09 3.85
C ALA A 169 -4.89 8.82 4.42
N THR A 170 -3.98 8.27 3.61
CA THR A 170 -2.58 8.03 4.01
C THR A 170 -1.88 9.35 4.36
N PHE A 171 -1.99 10.38 3.54
CA PHE A 171 -1.36 11.69 3.79
C PHE A 171 -2.04 12.48 4.91
N GLN A 172 -3.39 12.43 4.98
CA GLN A 172 -4.12 13.02 6.10
C GLN A 172 -3.69 12.42 7.45
N SER A 173 -3.43 11.10 7.49
CA SER A 173 -2.90 10.43 8.67
C SER A 173 -1.52 10.96 9.08
N MET A 174 -0.62 11.20 8.11
CA MET A 174 0.69 11.78 8.39
C MET A 174 0.59 13.21 8.97
N ILE A 175 -0.29 14.05 8.42
CA ILE A 175 -0.54 15.40 8.93
C ILE A 175 -1.07 15.35 10.38
N ARG A 176 -2.02 14.46 10.66
CA ARG A 176 -2.53 14.26 12.03
C ARG A 176 -1.43 13.85 13.00
N LYS A 177 -0.53 12.94 12.61
CA LYS A 177 0.62 12.53 13.46
C LYS A 177 1.56 13.69 13.80
N LEU A 178 1.83 14.60 12.85
CA LEU A 178 2.66 15.77 13.10
C LEU A 178 2.03 16.70 14.14
N GLN A 179 0.71 16.77 14.16
CA GLN A 179 -0.04 17.62 15.07
C GLN A 179 -0.13 17.01 16.46
N ASP A 180 -0.37 15.71 16.58
CA ASP A 180 -0.31 15.02 17.87
C ASP A 180 1.04 15.22 18.57
N LYS A 181 2.14 15.28 17.79
CA LYS A 181 3.47 15.61 18.33
C LYS A 181 3.54 17.05 18.82
N LYS A 182 3.10 18.02 18.00
CA LYS A 182 3.09 19.44 18.35
C LYS A 182 2.16 19.76 19.54
N ASP A 183 1.01 19.10 19.61
CA ASP A 183 0.02 19.24 20.68
C ASP A 183 0.52 18.61 21.98
N LYS A 184 1.28 17.51 21.94
CA LYS A 184 1.97 16.97 23.12
C LYS A 184 3.06 17.92 23.62
N GLU A 185 3.81 18.54 22.72
CA GLU A 185 4.82 19.56 23.08
C GLU A 185 4.18 20.85 23.65
N LEU A 186 3.03 21.26 23.11
CA LEU A 186 2.26 22.43 23.59
C LEU A 186 1.49 22.16 24.88
N ASN A 187 0.90 20.97 25.05
CA ASN A 187 0.18 20.57 26.26
C ASN A 187 1.12 20.44 27.48
N ALA A 188 2.42 20.15 27.29
CA ALA A 188 3.39 20.24 28.38
C ALA A 188 3.60 21.68 28.87
N LYS A 189 3.27 22.68 28.05
CA LYS A 189 3.55 24.10 28.32
C LYS A 189 2.31 24.94 28.63
N ASN A 190 1.09 24.57 28.19
CA ASN A 190 -0.16 25.30 28.47
C ASN A 190 -1.42 24.45 28.15
N ILE A 191 -2.10 23.95 29.18
CA ILE A 191 -3.34 23.15 29.05
C ILE A 191 -4.56 24.05 29.28
N GLY A 192 -5.44 24.18 28.28
CA GLY A 192 -6.78 24.75 28.47
C GLY A 192 -7.40 25.39 27.22
N ALA A 193 -6.68 26.29 26.54
CA ALA A 193 -7.25 27.10 25.45
C ALA A 193 -6.81 26.70 24.02
N ALA A 194 -5.78 25.87 23.88
CA ALA A 194 -5.14 25.60 22.58
C ALA A 194 -5.83 24.50 21.75
N VAL A 195 -6.42 23.49 22.40
CA VAL A 195 -6.87 22.24 21.76
C VAL A 195 -8.01 22.46 20.75
N GLY A 196 -8.88 23.45 20.95
CA GLY A 196 -9.99 23.75 20.04
C GLY A 196 -9.64 24.60 18.81
N LYS A 197 -8.54 25.35 18.85
CA LYS A 197 -8.14 26.27 17.75
C LYS A 197 -7.25 25.60 16.71
N VAL A 198 -6.48 24.60 17.13
CA VAL A 198 -5.50 23.92 16.28
C VAL A 198 -6.20 23.02 15.27
N THR A 199 -7.12 22.16 15.71
CA THR A 199 -7.87 21.20 14.86
C THR A 199 -8.63 21.85 13.70
N GLY A 200 -9.29 23.00 13.92
CA GLY A 200 -9.98 23.74 12.85
C GLY A 200 -9.04 24.41 11.83
N THR A 201 -7.86 24.86 12.26
CA THR A 201 -6.88 25.51 11.37
C THR A 201 -6.27 24.52 10.38
N ILE A 202 -6.21 23.25 10.75
CA ILE A 202 -5.58 22.17 9.98
C ILE A 202 -6.49 21.64 8.88
N GLY A 203 -7.75 21.33 9.23
CA GLY A 203 -8.75 20.97 8.24
C GLY A 203 -8.82 22.06 7.18
N ASN A 204 -8.85 23.32 7.62
CA ASN A 204 -8.80 24.47 6.73
C ASN A 204 -7.51 24.56 5.90
N LEU A 205 -6.32 24.26 6.43
CA LEU A 205 -5.06 24.29 5.66
C LEU A 205 -5.01 23.17 4.61
N TRP A 206 -5.38 21.95 5.00
CA TRP A 206 -5.46 20.81 4.08
C TRP A 206 -6.48 21.09 3.00
N ASP A 207 -7.69 21.49 3.39
CA ASP A 207 -8.77 21.81 2.47
C ASP A 207 -8.34 22.98 1.58
N GLN A 208 -7.81 24.09 2.10
CA GLN A 208 -7.36 25.22 1.27
C GLN A 208 -6.26 24.85 0.27
N SER A 209 -5.30 24.00 0.67
CA SER A 209 -4.13 23.68 -0.16
C SER A 209 -4.40 22.56 -1.16
N THR A 210 -5.37 21.69 -0.87
CA THR A 210 -5.69 20.52 -1.70
C THR A 210 -7.02 20.62 -2.42
N LYS A 211 -7.91 21.54 -2.06
CA LYS A 211 -9.23 21.72 -2.67
C LYS A 211 -9.22 22.02 -4.17
N PRO A 212 -8.36 22.91 -4.70
CA PRO A 212 -8.30 23.12 -6.16
C PRO A 212 -7.93 21.83 -6.92
N ILE A 213 -7.17 20.95 -6.27
CA ILE A 213 -6.74 19.67 -6.82
C ILE A 213 -7.87 18.64 -6.67
N SER A 214 -8.52 18.54 -5.51
CA SER A 214 -9.65 17.62 -5.31
C SER A 214 -10.82 17.95 -6.22
N ASP A 215 -11.16 19.24 -6.37
CA ASP A 215 -12.27 19.69 -7.19
C ASP A 215 -11.99 19.42 -8.70
N ALA A 216 -10.73 19.50 -9.14
CA ALA A 216 -10.33 19.12 -10.50
C ALA A 216 -10.40 17.60 -10.73
N VAL A 217 -10.00 16.80 -9.74
CA VAL A 217 -10.10 15.34 -9.81
C VAL A 217 -11.56 14.88 -9.82
N ASP A 218 -12.39 15.45 -8.95
CA ASP A 218 -13.84 15.18 -8.92
C ASP A 218 -14.50 15.59 -10.25
N GLY A 219 -14.04 16.69 -10.87
CA GLY A 219 -14.46 17.11 -12.21
C GLY A 219 -14.14 16.06 -13.28
N VAL A 220 -12.89 15.60 -13.36
CA VAL A 220 -12.46 14.55 -14.31
C VAL A 220 -13.21 13.24 -14.07
N VAL A 221 -13.44 12.84 -12.82
CA VAL A 221 -14.21 11.65 -12.46
C VAL A 221 -15.67 11.76 -12.92
N ASN A 222 -16.28 12.93 -12.75
CA ASN A 222 -17.64 13.18 -13.22
C ASN A 222 -17.72 13.19 -14.75
N ASP A 223 -16.76 13.79 -15.44
CA ASP A 223 -16.68 13.78 -16.90
C ASP A 223 -16.50 12.35 -17.44
N PHE A 224 -15.68 11.53 -16.77
CA PHE A 224 -15.49 10.13 -17.13
C PHE A 224 -16.75 9.28 -16.89
N LYS A 225 -17.45 9.48 -15.76
CA LYS A 225 -18.75 8.82 -15.47
C LYS A 225 -19.80 9.20 -16.52
N THR A 226 -19.83 10.46 -16.92
CA THR A 226 -20.79 10.98 -17.90
C THR A 226 -20.48 10.41 -19.30
N GLY A 227 -19.22 10.45 -19.73
CA GLY A 227 -18.78 9.85 -20.99
C GLY A 227 -18.99 8.33 -21.08
N TYR A 228 -18.81 7.58 -19.99
CA TYR A 228 -19.08 6.13 -19.95
C TYR A 228 -20.59 5.83 -20.05
N SER A 229 -21.45 6.69 -19.50
CA SER A 229 -22.91 6.56 -19.61
C SER A 229 -23.45 6.91 -21.01
N GLU A 230 -22.72 7.75 -21.75
CA GLU A 230 -23.05 8.13 -23.13
C GLU A 230 -22.53 7.10 -24.15
N ALA A 231 -21.37 6.47 -23.90
CA ALA A 231 -20.81 5.42 -24.76
C ALA A 231 -21.51 4.04 -24.64
N THR A 232 -22.41 3.88 -23.67
CA THR A 232 -23.18 2.64 -23.43
C THR A 232 -24.68 2.75 -23.76
N LYS A 233 -25.10 3.84 -24.40
CA LYS A 233 -26.42 4.02 -25.03
C LYS A 233 -26.34 3.83 -26.54
#